data_AF-A0A7J6TD52-F1
#
_entry.id   AF-A0A7J6TD52-F1
#
_cell.length_a   1.000
_cell.length_b   1.000
_cell.length_c   1.000
_cell.angle_alpha   90.00
_cell.angle_beta   90.00
_cell.angle_gamma   90.00
#
_symmetry.space_group_name_H-M   'P 1'
#
loop_
_entity.id
_entity.type
_entity.pdbx_description
1 polymer ?
#
loop_
_entity_poly.entity_id
_entity_poly.type
_entity_poly.pdbx_seq_one_letter_code
_entity_poly.pdbx_strand_id
1 'polypeptide(L)'
;KTTASEIWAELLASLKVDGQDITVVVDSGTPYTFFVERQWYEGTHAGGCAKLKFKCYDCIPSSCHEGPTETREFLDGTQVTVFQHSGTVDFGTASADGIDFGLVVGCNRRPFAALGLSPPCAKPKPYVPLMYQLLAKPE
;
A
#
# COMPACT_ATOMS: atom_id res chain seq x y z
N LYS A 1 -12.52 -23.18 24.96
CA LYS A 1 -11.58 -23.59 23.88
C LYS A 1 -11.06 -22.33 23.24
N THR A 2 -9.87 -21.89 23.62
CA THR A 2 -9.23 -20.70 23.08
C THR A 2 -8.70 -21.09 21.71
N THR A 3 -9.33 -20.63 20.63
CA THR A 3 -8.75 -20.72 19.30
C THR A 3 -7.48 -19.88 19.33
N ALA A 4 -6.34 -20.54 19.20
CA ALA A 4 -5.11 -19.85 18.88
C ALA A 4 -5.39 -18.97 17.66
N SER A 5 -5.38 -17.65 17.86
CA SER A 5 -5.13 -16.74 16.76
C SER A 5 -3.78 -17.20 16.21
N GLU A 6 -3.75 -17.85 15.06
CA GLU A 6 -2.51 -18.06 14.34
C GLU A 6 -1.91 -16.68 14.12
N ILE A 7 -0.91 -16.34 14.93
CA ILE A 7 -0.12 -15.14 14.76
C ILE A 7 0.75 -15.46 13.56
N TRP A 8 0.23 -15.18 12.36
CA TRP A 8 1.07 -15.13 11.17
C TRP A 8 2.17 -14.11 11.47
N ALA A 9 3.41 -14.57 11.50
CA ALA A 9 4.56 -13.68 11.61
C ALA A 9 4.59 -12.86 10.32
N GLU A 10 4.09 -11.62 10.39
CA GLU A 10 4.14 -10.69 9.27
C GLU A 10 5.60 -10.27 9.04
N LEU A 11 6.09 -10.47 7.81
CA LEU A 11 7.34 -9.86 7.37
C LEU A 11 7.05 -8.38 7.07
N LEU A 12 7.67 -7.48 7.83
CA LEU A 12 7.44 -6.05 7.69
C LEU A 12 8.68 -5.35 7.14
N ALA A 13 8.44 -4.33 6.32
CA ALA A 13 9.47 -3.37 5.92
C ALA A 13 9.03 -1.95 6.30
N SER A 14 10.00 -1.09 6.56
CA SER A 14 9.76 0.36 6.59
C SER A 14 10.17 0.93 5.24
N LEU A 15 9.24 1.63 4.60
CA LEU A 15 9.46 2.39 3.37
C LEU A 15 9.32 3.87 3.69
N LYS A 16 10.06 4.70 2.98
CA LYS A 16 9.88 6.14 3.05
C LYS A 16 9.34 6.61 1.70
N VAL A 17 8.15 7.20 1.73
CA VAL A 17 7.40 7.62 0.54
C VAL A 17 7.00 9.07 0.73
N ASP A 18 7.40 9.95 -0.18
CA ASP A 18 7.21 11.40 -0.10
C ASP A 18 7.63 11.97 1.27
N GLY A 19 8.75 11.46 1.80
CA GLY A 19 9.28 11.85 3.09
C GLY A 19 8.62 11.18 4.31
N GLN A 20 7.57 10.38 4.13
CA GLN A 20 6.80 9.75 5.19
C GLN A 20 7.24 8.30 5.45
N ASP A 21 7.52 7.95 6.70
CA ASP A 21 7.82 6.57 7.10
C ASP A 21 6.54 5.74 7.20
N ILE A 22 6.43 4.73 6.34
CA ILE A 22 5.30 3.80 6.25
C ILE A 22 5.78 2.39 6.54
N THR A 23 5.00 1.64 7.33
CA THR A 23 5.27 0.23 7.59
C THR A 23 4.38 -0.62 6.70
N VAL A 24 4.97 -1.55 5.96
CA VAL A 24 4.25 -2.38 5.00
C VAL A 24 4.47 -3.86 5.29
N VAL A 25 3.45 -4.68 4.99
CA VAL A 25 3.63 -6.13 4.85
C VAL A 25 4.40 -6.39 3.55
N VAL A 26 5.45 -7.19 3.63
CA VAL A 26 6.12 -7.71 2.43
C VAL A 26 5.31 -8.89 1.93
N ASP A 27 4.63 -8.71 0.79
CA ASP A 27 3.70 -9.69 0.24
C ASP A 27 4.24 -10.27 -1.07
N SER A 28 4.75 -11.51 -1.00
CA SER A 28 5.21 -12.26 -2.17
C SER A 28 4.08 -12.92 -2.97
N GLY A 29 2.85 -12.88 -2.48
CA GLY A 29 1.65 -13.42 -3.13
C GLY A 29 1.00 -12.45 -4.11
N THR A 30 1.25 -11.14 -3.97
CA THR A 30 0.68 -10.10 -4.82
C THR A 30 1.74 -9.23 -5.52
N PRO A 31 1.47 -8.71 -6.74
CA PRO A 31 2.35 -7.74 -7.38
C PRO A 31 2.03 -6.29 -6.95
N TYR A 32 0.98 -6.07 -6.14
CA TYR A 32 0.46 -4.73 -5.85
C TYR A 32 1.11 -4.12 -4.62
N THR A 33 1.63 -2.90 -4.77
CA THR A 33 2.07 -2.06 -3.64
C THR A 33 1.01 -1.00 -3.37
N PHE A 34 0.55 -0.90 -2.13
CA PHE A 34 -0.44 0.09 -1.73
C PHE A 34 -0.29 0.51 -0.27
N PHE A 35 -0.75 1.73 0.01
CA PHE A 35 -0.74 2.33 1.34
C PHE A 35 -2.15 2.73 1.76
N VAL A 36 -2.38 2.78 3.07
CA VAL A 36 -3.67 3.22 3.62
C VAL A 36 -3.80 4.73 3.47
N GLU A 37 -4.78 5.21 2.72
CA GLU A 37 -5.00 6.65 2.55
C GLU A 37 -5.58 7.23 3.85
N ARG A 38 -4.92 8.27 4.36
CA ARG A 38 -5.22 8.84 5.68
C ARG A 38 -6.62 9.43 5.73
N GLN A 39 -7.00 10.26 4.77
CA GLN A 39 -8.26 11.01 4.83
C GLN A 39 -9.47 10.06 4.85
N TRP A 40 -9.44 9.01 4.04
CA TRP A 40 -10.42 7.94 4.02
C TRP A 40 -10.47 7.19 5.36
N TYR A 41 -9.31 6.74 5.86
CA TYR A 41 -9.30 5.91 7.05
C TYR A 41 -9.69 6.72 8.29
N GLU A 42 -9.15 7.92 8.47
CA GLU A 42 -9.51 8.82 9.57
C GLU A 42 -10.95 9.34 9.47
N GLY A 43 -11.45 9.55 8.25
CA GLY A 43 -12.83 10.00 8.00
C GLY A 43 -13.88 9.01 8.51
N THR A 44 -13.54 7.72 8.58
CA THR A 44 -14.41 6.66 9.12
C THR A 44 -13.98 6.16 10.50
N HIS A 45 -12.71 6.37 10.87
CA HIS A 45 -12.09 5.90 12.10
C HIS A 45 -11.22 7.00 12.72
N ALA A 46 -11.82 7.95 13.44
CA ALA A 46 -11.07 9.04 14.07
C ALA A 46 -9.94 8.53 15.01
N GLY A 47 -8.72 9.01 14.79
CA GLY A 47 -7.48 8.55 15.42
C GLY A 47 -7.03 7.16 14.96
N GLY A 48 -7.55 6.66 13.84
CA GLY A 48 -7.34 5.32 13.33
C GLY A 48 -5.91 5.08 12.87
N CYS A 49 -5.31 6.03 12.15
CA CYS A 49 -3.96 5.89 11.59
C CYS A 49 -2.90 5.75 12.69
N ALA A 50 -3.08 6.45 13.82
CA ALA A 50 -2.19 6.33 14.98
C ALA A 50 -2.24 4.94 15.65
N LYS A 51 -3.36 4.21 15.49
CA LYS A 51 -3.56 2.85 16.01
C LYS A 51 -3.21 1.76 15.00
N LEU A 52 -3.00 2.15 13.74
CA LEU A 52 -2.70 1.22 12.67
C LEU A 52 -1.20 0.93 12.66
N LYS A 53 -0.86 -0.36 12.72
CA LYS A 53 0.53 -0.83 12.66
C LYS A 53 1.28 -0.32 11.42
N PHE A 54 0.56 -0.20 10.31
CA PHE A 54 1.11 0.17 9.00
C PHE A 54 1.28 1.69 8.82
N LYS A 55 0.72 2.49 9.73
CA LYS A 55 0.47 3.93 9.56
C LYS A 55 -0.37 4.20 8.31
N CYS A 56 -0.64 5.48 8.05
CA CYS A 56 -1.32 5.92 6.84
C CYS A 56 -0.40 6.81 6.02
N TYR A 57 -0.64 6.82 4.72
CA TYR A 57 -0.08 7.77 3.77
C TYR A 57 -0.96 9.01 3.71
N ASP A 58 -0.35 10.18 3.74
CA ASP A 58 -1.04 11.48 3.69
C ASP A 58 -0.57 12.28 2.48
N CYS A 59 -1.48 12.80 1.66
CA CYS A 59 -1.08 13.78 0.66
C CYS A 59 -0.96 15.16 1.34
N ILE A 60 0.25 15.70 1.39
CA ILE A 60 0.53 17.00 2.00
C ILE A 60 1.20 17.90 0.94
N PRO A 61 0.79 19.17 0.78
CA PRO A 61 -0.18 19.93 1.59
C PRO A 61 -1.65 19.84 1.12
N SER A 62 -1.93 19.18 0.00
CA SER A 62 -3.27 19.04 -0.58
C SER A 62 -3.81 17.62 -0.44
N SER A 63 -5.13 17.46 -0.33
CA SER A 63 -5.78 16.15 -0.37
C SER A 63 -5.38 15.34 -1.60
N CYS A 64 -5.30 14.02 -1.46
CA CYS A 64 -5.07 13.15 -2.60
C CYS A 64 -6.21 13.34 -3.62
N HIS A 65 -5.86 13.57 -4.88
CA HIS A 65 -6.86 13.60 -5.94
C HIS A 65 -7.29 12.15 -6.24
N GLU A 66 -8.47 11.77 -5.75
CA GLU A 66 -9.02 10.45 -6.00
C GLU A 66 -9.29 10.27 -7.50
N GLY A 67 -8.63 9.27 -8.08
CA GLY A 67 -8.87 8.83 -9.46
C GLY A 67 -9.88 7.67 -9.52
N PRO A 68 -10.03 7.02 -10.69
CA PRO A 68 -10.80 5.80 -10.80
C PRO A 68 -10.31 4.73 -9.81
N THR A 69 -11.25 4.14 -9.07
CA THR A 69 -10.95 3.10 -8.08
C THR A 69 -11.11 1.70 -8.65
N GLU A 70 -10.31 0.75 -8.17
CA GLU A 70 -10.45 -0.68 -8.46
C GLU A 70 -10.41 -1.50 -7.17
N THR A 71 -11.28 -2.52 -7.08
CA THR A 71 -11.29 -3.47 -5.96
C THR A 71 -10.50 -4.73 -6.29
N ARG A 72 -9.61 -5.13 -5.39
CA ARG A 72 -8.82 -6.36 -5.46
C ARG A 72 -9.20 -7.30 -4.32
N GLU A 73 -9.48 -8.54 -4.68
CA GLU A 73 -9.72 -9.63 -3.74
C GLU A 73 -8.47 -10.51 -3.63
N PHE A 74 -8.06 -10.79 -2.39
CA PHE A 74 -6.96 -11.67 -2.04
C PHE A 74 -7.48 -13.08 -1.70
N LEU A 75 -6.58 -14.07 -1.69
CA LEU A 75 -6.93 -15.49 -1.49
C LEU A 75 -7.65 -15.77 -0.15
N ASP A 76 -7.42 -14.93 0.86
CA ASP A 76 -8.06 -15.05 2.17
C ASP A 76 -9.45 -14.40 2.23
N GLY A 77 -9.96 -13.89 1.10
CA GLY A 77 -11.22 -13.16 0.97
C GLY A 77 -11.17 -11.69 1.40
N THR A 78 -9.98 -11.17 1.74
CA THR A 78 -9.79 -9.74 1.98
C THR A 78 -9.98 -8.99 0.67
N GLN A 79 -10.72 -7.88 0.71
CA GLN A 79 -10.93 -7.00 -0.42
C GLN A 79 -10.42 -5.60 -0.09
N VAL A 80 -9.60 -5.04 -0.98
CA VAL A 80 -9.11 -3.66 -0.90
C VAL A 80 -9.54 -2.89 -2.13
N THR A 81 -10.09 -1.70 -1.94
CA THR A 81 -10.41 -0.75 -3.01
C THR A 81 -9.32 0.31 -3.03
N VAL A 82 -8.68 0.50 -4.17
CA VAL A 82 -7.55 1.43 -4.34
C VAL A 82 -7.76 2.34 -5.54
N PHE A 83 -7.22 3.55 -5.49
CA PHE A 83 -6.92 4.35 -6.69
C PHE A 83 -5.41 4.48 -6.86
N GLN A 84 -4.96 4.72 -8.10
CA GLN A 84 -3.54 4.94 -8.39
C GLN A 84 -3.10 6.34 -7.93
N HIS A 85 -1.94 6.40 -7.29
CA HIS A 85 -1.23 7.63 -6.98
C HIS A 85 0.24 7.50 -7.40
N SER A 86 0.92 8.62 -7.61
CA SER A 86 2.34 8.64 -7.97
C SER A 86 3.09 9.53 -6.98
N GLY A 87 4.24 9.06 -6.51
CA GLY A 87 5.05 9.76 -5.53
C GLY A 87 6.53 9.43 -5.65
N THR A 88 7.28 9.87 -4.65
CA THR A 88 8.72 9.62 -4.50
C THR A 88 8.93 8.49 -3.51
N VAL A 89 9.67 7.45 -3.90
CA VAL A 89 9.98 6.33 -3.02
C VAL A 89 11.49 6.31 -2.73
N ASP A 90 11.85 6.33 -1.45
CA ASP A 90 13.22 6.19 -0.98
C ASP A 90 13.52 4.70 -0.70
N PHE A 91 14.60 4.19 -1.30
CA PHE A 91 15.14 2.85 -1.05
C PHE A 91 16.62 2.94 -0.70
N GLY A 92 16.94 2.75 0.59
CA GLY A 92 18.30 2.87 1.10
C GLY A 92 18.83 4.30 0.92
N THR A 93 19.83 4.48 0.05
CA THR A 93 20.42 5.79 -0.27
C THR A 93 19.91 6.39 -1.58
N ALA A 94 19.00 5.71 -2.29
CA ALA A 94 18.44 6.16 -3.56
C ALA A 94 16.99 6.63 -3.39
N SER A 95 16.58 7.59 -4.20
CA SER A 95 15.20 8.06 -4.30
C SER A 95 14.74 7.94 -5.75
N ALA A 96 13.51 7.50 -5.96
CA ALA A 96 12.91 7.40 -7.28
C ALA A 96 11.59 8.17 -7.31
N ASP A 97 11.55 9.22 -8.14
CA ASP A 97 10.36 10.06 -8.35
C ASP A 97 9.43 9.44 -9.39
N GLY A 98 8.13 9.75 -9.31
CA GLY A 98 7.13 9.28 -10.28
C GLY A 98 7.01 7.77 -10.26
N ILE A 99 6.89 7.20 -9.06
CA ILE A 99 6.59 5.80 -8.82
C ILE A 99 5.11 5.66 -8.47
N ASP A 100 4.40 4.87 -9.26
CA ASP A 100 2.99 4.56 -9.08
C ASP A 100 2.77 3.53 -7.97
N PHE A 101 1.78 3.77 -7.12
CA PHE A 101 1.31 2.86 -6.09
C PHE A 101 -0.19 3.08 -5.82
N GLY A 102 -0.81 2.14 -5.10
CA GLY A 102 -2.23 2.26 -4.72
C GLY A 102 -2.41 3.04 -3.43
N LEU A 103 -3.48 3.83 -3.36
CA LEU A 103 -4.00 4.40 -2.12
C LEU A 103 -5.34 3.75 -1.79
N VAL A 104 -5.40 3.10 -0.63
CA VAL A 104 -6.58 2.35 -0.16
C VAL A 104 -7.65 3.33 0.30
N VAL A 105 -8.82 3.21 -0.32
CA VAL A 105 -10.06 3.97 -0.02
C VAL A 105 -11.25 3.06 0.28
N GLY A 106 -10.99 1.78 0.52
CA GLY A 106 -12.00 0.79 0.91
C GLY A 106 -11.36 -0.51 1.37
N CYS A 107 -11.88 -1.11 2.43
CA CYS A 107 -11.48 -2.45 2.86
C CYS A 107 -12.65 -3.16 3.56
N ASN A 108 -12.89 -4.43 3.23
CA ASN A 108 -13.94 -5.24 3.89
C ASN A 108 -13.50 -5.82 5.24
N ARG A 109 -12.22 -5.66 5.60
CA ARG A 109 -11.58 -6.09 6.85
C ARG A 109 -10.75 -4.95 7.42
N ARG A 110 -9.81 -5.25 8.32
CA ARG A 110 -8.85 -4.26 8.82
C ARG A 110 -7.92 -3.84 7.67
N PRO A 111 -7.78 -2.53 7.37
CA PRO A 111 -6.88 -2.09 6.31
C PRO A 111 -5.43 -2.37 6.66
N PHE A 112 -4.63 -2.55 5.62
CA PHE A 112 -3.20 -2.80 5.71
C PHE A 112 -2.48 -2.12 4.55
N ALA A 113 -1.16 -1.97 4.69
CA ALA A 113 -0.29 -1.52 3.61
C ALA A 113 0.59 -2.69 3.18
N ALA A 114 0.86 -2.81 1.88
CA ALA A 114 1.60 -3.92 1.31
C ALA A 114 2.67 -3.45 0.33
N LEU A 115 3.81 -4.13 0.35
CA LEU A 115 4.82 -4.13 -0.70
C LEU A 115 4.70 -5.44 -1.47
N GLY A 116 4.06 -5.37 -2.63
CA GLY A 116 3.88 -6.53 -3.52
C GLY A 116 5.15 -6.87 -4.27
N LEU A 117 5.63 -8.10 -4.12
CA LEU A 117 6.85 -8.62 -4.75
C LEU A 117 6.59 -9.77 -5.74
N SER A 118 5.33 -10.17 -5.92
CA SER A 118 4.99 -11.21 -6.90
C SER A 118 5.26 -10.73 -8.33
N PRO A 119 5.68 -11.63 -9.24
CA PRO A 119 5.77 -11.30 -10.65
C PRO A 119 4.42 -10.80 -11.24
N PRO A 120 4.47 -9.97 -12.29
CA PRO A 120 3.35 -9.66 -13.17
C PRO A 120 2.54 -10.89 -13.56
N CYS A 121 1.26 -10.96 -13.17
CA CYS A 121 0.30 -11.81 -13.87
C CYS A 121 -0.25 -11.07 -15.10
N ALA A 122 -0.79 -11.84 -16.06
CA ALA A 122 -1.35 -11.33 -17.32
C ALA A 122 -2.68 -10.54 -17.19
N LYS A 123 -3.23 -10.42 -15.98
CA LYS A 123 -4.48 -9.67 -15.74
C LYS A 123 -4.22 -8.16 -15.82
N PRO A 124 -5.23 -7.36 -16.22
CA PRO A 124 -5.13 -5.91 -16.17
C PRO A 124 -4.77 -5.46 -14.75
N LYS A 125 -3.74 -4.62 -14.66
CA LYS A 125 -3.22 -4.10 -13.39
C LYS A 125 -3.68 -2.65 -13.23
N PRO A 126 -3.91 -2.19 -11.99
CA PRO A 126 -4.30 -0.80 -11.78
C PRO A 126 -3.12 0.14 -12.05
N TYR A 127 -1.89 -0.35 -11.89
CA TYR A 127 -0.63 0.34 -12.14
C TYR A 127 0.51 -0.68 -12.33
N VAL A 128 1.66 -0.23 -12.79
CA VAL A 128 2.87 -1.07 -12.93
C VAL A 128 3.38 -1.45 -11.53
N PRO A 129 3.78 -2.71 -11.26
CA PRO A 129 4.33 -3.08 -9.95
C PRO A 129 5.56 -2.26 -9.59
N LEU A 130 5.68 -1.84 -8.33
CA LEU A 130 6.72 -0.90 -7.85
C LEU A 130 8.14 -1.34 -8.26
N MET A 131 8.48 -2.61 -8.06
CA MET A 131 9.82 -3.12 -8.41
C MET A 131 10.16 -2.97 -9.90
N TYR A 132 9.16 -3.10 -10.79
CA TYR A 132 9.39 -2.95 -12.23
C TYR A 132 9.57 -1.49 -12.62
N GLN A 133 8.92 -0.57 -11.92
CA GLN A 133 9.12 0.86 -12.13
C GLN A 133 10.51 1.29 -11.67
N LEU A 134 10.97 0.79 -10.52
CA LEU A 134 12.32 1.05 -10.01
C LEU A 134 13.40 0.54 -10.97
N LEU A 135 13.25 -0.69 -11.49
CA LEU A 135 14.18 -1.26 -12.47
C LEU A 135 14.20 -0.51 -13.80
N ALA A 136 13.17 0.27 -14.11
CA ALA A 136 13.08 1.09 -15.31
C ALA A 136 13.63 2.51 -15.12
N LYS A 137 14.01 2.91 -13.90
CA LYS A 137 14.63 4.21 -13.67
C LYS A 137 16.08 4.20 -14.16
N PRO A 138 16.56 5.31 -14.74
CA PRO A 138 17.98 5.46 -15.06
C PRO A 138 18.81 5.44 -13.77
N GLU A 139 20.03 4.92 -13.87
CA GLU A 139 21.04 4.95 -12.79
C GLU A 139 21.48 6.38 -12.45
#